data_AF-A0A940VUK1-F1
#
_entry.id   AF-A0A940VUK1-F1
#
_cell.length_a   1.000
_cell.length_b   1.000
_cell.length_c   1.000
_cell.angle_alpha   90.00
_cell.angle_beta   90.00
_cell.angle_gamma   90.00
#
_symmetry.space_group_name_H-M   'P 1'
#
loop_
_entity.id
_entity.type
_entity.pdbx_description
1 polymer ?
#
loop_
_entity_poly.entity_id
_entity_poly.type
_entity_poly.pdbx_seq_one_letter_code
_entity_poly.pdbx_strand_id
1 'polypeptide(L)'
;MIEFLKVFVDKCHHAKEEEVLFPALVEGGAPNANDVVKVLLAEHAEARKLVAEMAEALAGYQAGKRDIVSDLRGAARSYTQLLTCHIAKEDNDLYPMADEKISAADQQEMAKVFEKIETERIGLGTHEKFHTMLDEFKQKYLKK
;
A
#
# COMPACT_ATOMS: atom_id res chain seq x y z
N MET A 1 11.08 7.97 2.60
CA MET A 1 9.71 8.09 2.05
C MET A 1 9.51 7.28 0.77
N ILE A 2 10.13 7.60 -0.37
CA ILE A 2 9.95 6.78 -1.61
C ILE A 2 10.29 5.30 -1.39
N GLU A 3 11.35 5.02 -0.63
CA GLU A 3 11.70 3.65 -0.25
C GLU A 3 10.59 2.94 0.54
N PHE A 4 9.95 3.63 1.50
CA PHE A 4 8.80 3.10 2.24
C PHE A 4 7.64 2.74 1.30
N LEU A 5 7.33 3.62 0.34
CA LEU A 5 6.26 3.35 -0.64
C LEU A 5 6.59 2.15 -1.55
N LYS A 6 7.86 2.02 -1.96
CA LYS A 6 8.30 0.90 -2.83
C LYS A 6 8.47 -0.42 -2.11
N VAL A 7 8.82 -0.39 -0.82
CA VAL A 7 9.18 -1.60 -0.06
C VAL A 7 8.03 -2.02 0.83
N PHE A 8 7.58 -1.15 1.73
CA PHE A 8 6.53 -1.50 2.68
C PHE A 8 5.16 -1.54 2.03
N VAL A 9 4.75 -0.45 1.37
CA VAL A 9 3.41 -0.36 0.77
C VAL A 9 3.27 -1.37 -0.36
N ASP A 10 4.18 -1.36 -1.33
CA ASP A 10 4.06 -2.23 -2.49
C ASP A 10 4.47 -3.70 -2.23
N LYS A 11 5.73 -3.94 -1.88
CA LYS A 11 6.25 -5.32 -1.78
C LYS A 11 5.75 -6.10 -0.57
N CYS A 12 5.14 -5.44 0.41
CA CYS A 12 4.62 -6.08 1.61
C CYS A 12 3.10 -5.94 1.70
N HIS A 13 2.55 -4.74 1.85
CA HIS A 13 1.10 -4.56 2.05
C HIS A 13 0.28 -4.97 0.82
N HIS A 14 0.53 -4.40 -0.36
CA HIS A 14 -0.18 -4.83 -1.57
C HIS A 14 0.08 -6.31 -1.90
N ALA A 15 1.27 -6.85 -1.59
CA ALA A 15 1.54 -8.27 -1.81
C ALA A 15 0.65 -9.17 -0.92
N LYS A 16 0.41 -8.80 0.35
CA LYS A 16 -0.53 -9.50 1.23
C LYS A 16 -1.94 -9.48 0.64
N GLU A 17 -2.33 -8.37 0.04
CA GLU A 17 -3.67 -8.23 -0.54
C GLU A 17 -3.81 -8.98 -1.86
N GLU A 18 -2.95 -8.68 -2.83
CA GLU A 18 -3.01 -9.22 -4.18
C GLU A 18 -2.74 -10.73 -4.25
N GLU A 19 -1.87 -11.25 -3.39
CA GLU A 19 -1.45 -12.66 -3.43
C GLU A 19 -2.28 -13.56 -2.49
N VAL A 20 -3.03 -13.00 -1.53
CA VAL A 20 -3.73 -13.79 -0.50
C VAL A 20 -5.15 -13.29 -0.24
N LEU A 21 -5.34 -12.04 0.20
CA LEU A 21 -6.67 -11.56 0.61
C LEU A 21 -7.65 -11.49 -0.56
N PHE A 22 -7.24 -10.88 -1.68
CA PHE A 22 -8.08 -10.73 -2.87
C PHE A 22 -8.47 -12.09 -3.46
N PRO A 23 -7.55 -13.05 -3.67
CA PRO A 23 -7.92 -14.41 -4.07
C PRO A 23 -8.90 -15.07 -3.10
N ALA A 24 -8.64 -15.02 -1.80
CA ALA A 24 -9.51 -15.65 -0.80
C ALA A 24 -10.93 -15.06 -0.79
N LEU A 25 -11.05 -13.75 -0.96
CA LEU A 25 -12.35 -13.06 -1.08
C LEU A 25 -13.13 -13.49 -2.33
N VAL A 26 -12.44 -13.57 -3.47
CA VAL A 26 -13.06 -13.99 -4.74
C VAL A 26 -13.48 -15.46 -4.68
N GLU A 27 -12.63 -16.34 -4.16
CA GLU A 27 -12.91 -17.77 -3.99
C GLU A 27 -14.02 -18.02 -2.96
N GLY A 28 -14.08 -17.21 -1.90
CA GLY A 28 -15.13 -17.24 -0.89
C GLY A 28 -16.51 -16.80 -1.39
N GLY A 29 -16.62 -16.32 -2.64
CA GLY A 29 -17.89 -15.99 -3.29
C GLY A 29 -18.59 -14.78 -2.69
N ALA A 30 -17.84 -13.84 -2.11
CA ALA A 30 -18.42 -12.63 -1.53
C ALA A 30 -19.12 -11.79 -2.63
N PRO A 31 -20.35 -11.28 -2.39
CA PRO A 31 -21.05 -10.44 -3.36
C PRO A 31 -20.19 -9.24 -3.78
N ASN A 32 -20.08 -9.00 -5.08
CA ASN A 32 -19.30 -7.92 -5.68
C ASN A 32 -17.77 -7.97 -5.42
N ALA A 33 -17.21 -9.03 -4.82
CA ALA A 33 -15.76 -9.11 -4.57
C ALA A 33 -14.92 -8.90 -5.83
N ASN A 34 -15.33 -9.49 -6.96
CA ASN A 34 -14.63 -9.33 -8.23
C ASN A 34 -14.54 -7.87 -8.67
N ASP A 35 -15.63 -7.10 -8.51
CA ASP A 35 -15.67 -5.70 -8.91
C ASP A 35 -14.82 -4.83 -7.98
N VAL A 36 -14.93 -5.06 -6.66
CA VAL A 36 -14.11 -4.35 -5.65
C VAL A 36 -12.62 -4.63 -5.86
N VAL A 37 -12.23 -5.91 -5.95
CA VAL A 37 -10.84 -6.33 -6.18
C VAL A 37 -10.29 -5.73 -7.48
N LYS A 38 -11.07 -5.72 -8.57
CA LYS A 38 -10.63 -5.14 -9.84
C LYS A 38 -10.34 -3.64 -9.72
N VAL A 39 -11.17 -2.90 -8.98
CA VAL A 39 -10.93 -1.47 -8.71
C VAL A 39 -9.66 -1.29 -7.88
N LEU A 40 -9.50 -2.03 -6.79
CA LEU A 40 -8.33 -1.91 -5.91
C LEU A 40 -7.02 -2.26 -6.64
N LEU A 41 -7.01 -3.30 -7.47
CA LEU A 41 -5.86 -3.65 -8.31
C LEU A 41 -5.48 -2.54 -9.29
N ALA A 42 -6.47 -1.87 -9.90
CA ALA A 42 -6.21 -0.74 -10.78
C ALA A 42 -5.63 0.46 -9.98
N GLU A 43 -6.11 0.68 -8.76
CA GLU A 43 -5.58 1.72 -7.87
C GLU A 43 -4.15 1.38 -7.41
N HIS A 44 -3.82 0.13 -7.09
CA HIS A 44 -2.46 -0.30 -6.79
C HIS A 44 -1.51 -0.05 -7.98
N ALA A 45 -1.97 -0.34 -9.21
CA ALA A 45 -1.19 -0.09 -10.42
C ALA A 45 -0.92 1.41 -10.64
N GLU A 46 -1.93 2.27 -10.45
CA GLU A 46 -1.74 3.73 -10.55
C GLU A 46 -0.85 4.27 -9.41
N ALA A 47 -0.99 3.73 -8.20
CA ALA A 47 -0.13 4.06 -7.07
C ALA A 47 1.35 3.75 -7.37
N ARG A 48 1.64 2.58 -7.95
CA ARG A 48 3.01 2.20 -8.39
C ARG A 48 3.56 3.16 -9.43
N LYS A 49 2.74 3.56 -10.41
CA LYS A 49 3.12 4.53 -11.45
C LYS A 49 3.47 5.89 -10.84
N LEU A 50 2.62 6.44 -9.97
CA LEU A 50 2.87 7.72 -9.28
C LEU A 50 4.13 7.67 -8.41
N VAL A 51 4.41 6.53 -7.75
CA VAL A 51 5.65 6.34 -6.99
C VAL A 51 6.88 6.30 -7.91
N ALA A 52 6.77 5.72 -9.10
CA ALA A 52 7.84 5.76 -10.10
C ALA A 52 8.10 7.18 -10.61
N GLU A 53 7.06 7.95 -10.92
CA GLU A 53 7.16 9.37 -11.31
C GLU A 53 7.81 10.21 -10.22
N MET A 54 7.42 10.04 -8.95
CA MET A 54 8.07 10.70 -7.82
C MET A 54 9.56 10.33 -7.71
N ALA A 55 9.91 9.07 -7.95
CA ALA A 55 11.30 8.62 -7.87
C ALA A 55 12.17 9.20 -8.99
N GLU A 56 11.64 9.25 -10.22
CA GLU A 56 12.31 9.86 -11.37
C GLU A 56 12.52 11.36 -11.16
N ALA A 57 11.48 12.08 -10.72
CA ALA A 57 11.60 13.48 -10.38
C ALA A 57 12.62 13.69 -9.25
N LEU A 58 12.61 12.89 -8.19
CA LEU A 58 13.63 13.04 -7.14
C LEU A 58 15.06 12.86 -7.67
N ALA A 59 15.29 11.89 -8.54
CA ALA A 59 16.59 11.67 -9.17
C ALA A 59 17.01 12.84 -10.06
N GLY A 60 16.09 13.37 -10.87
CA GLY A 60 16.33 14.57 -11.67
C GLY A 60 16.72 15.79 -10.83
N TYR A 61 16.09 15.95 -9.66
CA TYR A 61 16.35 17.07 -8.74
C TYR A 61 17.76 16.99 -8.19
N GLN A 62 18.16 15.79 -7.78
CA GLN A 62 19.50 15.49 -7.27
C GLN A 62 20.57 15.69 -8.35
N ALA A 63 20.23 15.46 -9.62
CA ALA A 63 21.08 15.75 -10.78
C ALA A 63 21.10 17.24 -11.19
N GLY A 64 20.43 18.12 -10.44
CA GLY A 64 20.48 19.58 -10.64
C GLY A 64 19.36 20.17 -11.49
N LYS A 65 18.42 19.37 -11.99
CA LYS A 65 17.23 19.87 -12.70
C LYS A 65 16.24 20.47 -11.69
N ARG A 66 16.01 21.78 -11.75
CA ARG A 66 15.19 22.51 -10.76
C ARG A 66 13.72 22.67 -11.18
N ASP A 67 13.45 22.59 -12.47
CA ASP A 67 12.13 22.68 -13.10
C ASP A 67 11.19 21.53 -12.71
N ILE A 68 11.72 20.34 -12.51
CA ILE A 68 10.98 19.11 -12.16
C ILE A 68 10.38 19.07 -10.72
N VAL A 69 10.59 20.11 -9.91
CA VAL A 69 9.98 20.19 -8.55
C VAL A 69 8.45 20.28 -8.63
N SER A 70 7.91 20.87 -9.71
CA SER A 70 6.46 20.87 -9.96
C SER A 70 5.93 19.45 -10.09
N ASP A 71 6.67 18.59 -10.78
CA ASP A 71 6.24 17.25 -11.16
C ASP A 71 6.25 16.34 -9.95
N LEU A 72 7.31 16.41 -9.13
CA LEU A 72 7.39 15.72 -7.84
C LEU A 72 6.19 16.06 -6.95
N ARG A 73 5.85 17.35 -6.84
CA ARG A 73 4.72 17.81 -6.02
C ARG A 73 3.37 17.40 -6.62
N GLY A 74 3.25 17.41 -7.94
CA GLY A 74 2.06 16.95 -8.65
C GLY A 74 1.79 15.47 -8.37
N ALA A 75 2.78 14.61 -8.64
CA ALA A 75 2.68 13.17 -8.40
C ALA A 75 2.40 12.85 -6.91
N ALA A 76 3.06 13.54 -5.98
CA ALA A 76 2.82 13.35 -4.55
C ALA A 76 1.38 13.70 -4.12
N ARG A 77 0.79 14.77 -4.68
CA ARG A 77 -0.61 15.15 -4.41
C ARG A 77 -1.59 14.13 -4.98
N SER A 78 -1.38 13.73 -6.22
CA SER A 78 -2.20 12.69 -6.87
C SER A 78 -2.14 11.37 -6.08
N TYR A 79 -0.93 10.97 -5.64
CA TYR A 79 -0.75 9.78 -4.81
C TYR A 79 -1.49 9.89 -3.48
N THR A 80 -1.39 11.04 -2.80
CA THR A 80 -2.10 11.27 -1.53
C THR A 80 -3.62 11.16 -1.70
N GLN A 81 -4.16 11.78 -2.76
CA GLN A 81 -5.60 11.72 -3.05
C GLN A 81 -6.05 10.30 -3.38
N LEU A 82 -5.31 9.60 -4.24
CA LEU A 82 -5.57 8.21 -4.58
C LEU A 82 -5.62 7.33 -3.33
N LEU A 83 -4.56 7.36 -2.51
CA LEU A 83 -4.46 6.51 -1.33
C LEU A 83 -5.50 6.86 -0.25
N THR A 84 -5.90 8.13 -0.13
CA THR A 84 -6.99 8.51 0.79
C THR A 84 -8.31 7.84 0.40
N CYS A 85 -8.64 7.85 -0.90
CA CYS A 85 -9.83 7.19 -1.40
C CYS A 85 -9.70 5.66 -1.42
N HIS A 86 -8.48 5.14 -1.58
CA HIS A 86 -8.18 3.71 -1.58
C HIS A 86 -8.40 3.11 -0.20
N ILE A 87 -7.74 3.66 0.82
CA ILE A 87 -7.86 3.24 2.23
C ILE A 87 -9.32 3.27 2.68
N ALA A 88 -10.08 4.29 2.27
CA ALA A 88 -11.51 4.36 2.59
C ALA A 88 -12.33 3.18 2.01
N LYS A 89 -11.99 2.66 0.82
CA LYS A 89 -12.67 1.47 0.28
C LYS A 89 -12.24 0.21 1.00
N GLU A 90 -10.97 0.13 1.39
CA GLU A 90 -10.47 -1.01 2.14
C GLU A 90 -11.15 -1.11 3.51
N ASP A 91 -11.12 -0.02 4.27
CA ASP A 91 -11.67 0.06 5.63
C ASP A 91 -13.19 -0.14 5.67
N ASN A 92 -13.93 0.39 4.69
CA ASN A 92 -15.39 0.41 4.74
C ASN A 92 -16.07 -0.65 3.89
N ASP A 93 -15.40 -1.20 2.86
CA ASP A 93 -16.00 -2.17 1.94
C ASP A 93 -15.25 -3.51 1.96
N LEU A 94 -13.93 -3.50 1.72
CA LEU A 94 -13.14 -4.74 1.56
C LEU A 94 -13.00 -5.52 2.88
N TYR A 95 -12.50 -4.90 3.94
CA TYR A 95 -12.22 -5.57 5.20
C TYR A 95 -13.51 -6.06 5.89
N PRO A 96 -14.63 -5.29 5.91
CA PRO A 96 -15.90 -5.82 6.39
C PRO A 96 -16.41 -7.03 5.58
N MET A 97 -16.21 -7.03 4.26
CA MET A 97 -16.53 -8.17 3.40
C MET A 97 -15.68 -9.40 3.73
N ALA A 98 -14.39 -9.19 4.02
CA ALA A 98 -13.46 -10.24 4.44
C ALA A 98 -13.86 -10.83 5.79
N ASP A 99 -14.22 -9.99 6.76
CA ASP A 99 -14.67 -10.43 8.09
C ASP A 99 -15.96 -11.24 8.05
N GLU A 100 -16.87 -10.95 7.11
CA GLU A 100 -18.10 -11.71 6.95
C GLU A 100 -17.89 -13.08 6.28
N LYS A 101 -16.93 -13.18 5.35
CA LYS A 101 -16.80 -14.34 4.45
C LYS A 101 -15.66 -15.28 4.76
N ILE A 102 -14.60 -14.78 5.38
CA ILE A 102 -13.42 -15.58 5.70
C ILE A 102 -13.54 -16.05 7.15
N SER A 103 -13.48 -17.36 7.36
CA SER A 103 -13.60 -17.92 8.70
C SER A 103 -12.44 -17.48 9.59
N ALA A 104 -12.66 -17.40 10.91
CA ALA A 104 -11.60 -17.05 11.85
C ALA A 104 -10.39 -18.01 11.77
N ALA A 105 -10.62 -19.29 11.42
CA ALA A 105 -9.54 -20.25 11.21
C ALA A 105 -8.71 -19.90 9.95
N ASP A 106 -9.38 -19.55 8.85
CA ASP A 106 -8.70 -19.15 7.61
C ASP A 106 -7.96 -17.81 7.80
N GLN A 107 -8.54 -16.85 8.53
CA GLN A 107 -7.87 -15.59 8.88
C GLN A 107 -6.58 -15.83 9.69
N GLN A 108 -6.58 -16.81 10.62
CA GLN A 108 -5.37 -17.18 11.36
C GLN A 108 -4.30 -17.79 10.47
N GLU A 109 -4.68 -18.61 9.48
CA GLU A 109 -3.72 -19.14 8.51
C GLU A 109 -3.20 -18.03 7.58
N MET A 110 -4.06 -17.10 7.14
CA MET A 110 -3.64 -15.93 6.36
C MET A 110 -2.65 -15.07 7.12
N ALA A 111 -2.86 -14.83 8.42
CA ALA A 111 -1.94 -14.05 9.24
C ALA A 111 -0.52 -14.65 9.24
N LYS A 112 -0.40 -15.99 9.31
CA LYS A 112 0.90 -16.67 9.20
C LYS A 112 1.53 -16.49 7.82
N VAL A 113 0.73 -16.49 6.75
CA VAL A 113 1.22 -16.22 5.39
C VAL A 113 1.67 -14.76 5.26
N PHE A 114 0.96 -13.81 5.86
CA PHE A 114 1.34 -12.41 5.89
C PHE A 114 2.68 -12.17 6.57
N GLU A 115 2.93 -12.84 7.70
CA GLU A 115 4.22 -12.79 8.39
C GLU A 115 5.36 -13.32 7.50
N LYS A 116 5.11 -14.40 6.75
CA LYS A 116 6.08 -14.93 5.78
C LYS A 116 6.35 -13.95 4.65
N ILE A 117 5.30 -13.40 4.03
CA ILE A 117 5.44 -12.38 2.97
C ILE A 117 6.28 -11.21 3.47
N GLU A 118 6.00 -10.70 4.66
CA GLU A 118 6.74 -9.59 5.23
C GLU A 118 8.22 -9.94 5.44
N THR A 119 8.50 -11.04 6.14
CA THR A 119 9.87 -11.45 6.44
C THR A 119 10.68 -11.81 5.18
N GLU A 120 10.08 -12.45 4.18
CA GLU A 120 10.75 -12.85 2.94
C GLU A 120 10.92 -11.69 1.95
N ARG A 121 9.94 -10.78 1.82
CA ARG A 121 9.96 -9.71 0.80
C ARG A 121 10.74 -8.49 1.24
N ILE A 122 10.62 -8.10 2.51
CA ILE A 122 11.21 -6.86 3.02
C ILE A 122 12.32 -7.11 4.05
N GLY A 123 12.41 -8.32 4.60
CA GLY A 123 13.45 -8.71 5.56
C GLY A 123 13.09 -8.39 7.01
N LEU A 124 13.66 -9.18 7.93
CA LEU A 124 13.51 -9.00 9.38
C LEU A 124 14.00 -7.60 9.82
N GLY A 125 13.21 -6.92 10.65
CA GLY A 125 13.54 -5.59 11.18
C GLY A 125 13.16 -4.42 10.28
N THR A 126 12.80 -4.68 9.01
CA THR A 126 12.45 -3.62 8.05
C THR A 126 11.10 -2.99 8.38
N HIS A 127 10.14 -3.78 8.86
CA HIS A 127 8.84 -3.28 9.33
C HIS A 127 9.02 -2.25 10.45
N GLU A 128 9.74 -2.63 11.51
CA GLU A 128 9.97 -1.81 12.70
C GLU A 128 10.74 -0.54 12.37
N LYS A 129 11.73 -0.63 11.46
CA LYS A 129 12.46 0.52 10.95
C LYS A 129 11.52 1.52 10.25
N PHE A 130 10.61 1.04 9.41
CA PHE A 130 9.65 1.91 8.74
C PHE A 130 8.62 2.51 9.68
N HIS A 131 8.14 1.75 10.67
CA HIS A 131 7.27 2.29 11.72
C HIS A 131 7.95 3.41 12.50
N THR A 132 9.20 3.22 12.90
CA THR A 132 10.00 4.26 13.58
C THR A 132 10.10 5.54 12.72
N MET A 133 10.38 5.39 11.42
CA MET A 133 10.41 6.53 10.49
C MET A 133 9.05 7.26 10.42
N LEU A 134 7.93 6.53 10.39
CA LEU A 134 6.59 7.13 10.37
C LEU A 134 6.27 7.88 11.67
N ASP A 135 6.66 7.33 12.82
CA ASP A 135 6.50 8.00 14.11
C ASP A 135 7.30 9.30 14.19
N GLU A 136 8.55 9.31 13.71
CA GLU A 136 9.35 10.52 13.59
C GLU A 136 8.68 11.57 12.69
N PHE A 137 8.11 11.16 11.56
CA PHE A 137 7.39 12.06 10.66
C PHE A 137 6.12 12.61 11.28
N LYS A 138 5.35 11.78 11.98
CA LYS A 138 4.18 12.21 12.74
C LYS A 138 4.56 13.28 13.76
N GLN A 139 5.63 13.06 14.54
CA GLN A 139 6.11 14.03 15.51
C GLN A 139 6.62 15.33 14.87
N LYS A 140 7.20 15.24 13.66
CA LYS A 140 7.76 16.40 12.97
C LYS A 140 6.71 17.25 12.26
N TYR A 141 5.75 16.61 11.57
CA TYR A 141 4.86 17.27 10.61
C TYR A 141 3.40 17.34 11.04
N LEU A 142 2.95 16.47 11.96
CA LEU A 142 1.57 16.42 12.43
C LEU A 142 1.40 16.90 13.87
N LYS A 143 2.32 17.73 14.37
CA LYS A 143 2.25 18.29 15.73
C LYS A 143 0.85 18.87 15.97
N LYS A 144 0.14 18.27 16.93
CA LYS A 144 -0.97 18.91 17.64
C LYS A 144 -0.41 19.87 18.68
#